data_AF-A0A9W7ZCZ9-F1
#
_entry.id   AF-A0A9W7ZCZ9-F1
#
_cell.length_a   1.000
_cell.length_b   1.000
_cell.length_c   1.000
_cell.angle_alpha   90.00
_cell.angle_beta   90.00
_cell.angle_gamma   90.00
#
_symmetry.space_group_name_H-M   'P 1'
#
loop_
_entity.id
_entity.type
_entity.pdbx_description
1 polymer ?
#
loop_
_entity_poly.entity_id
_entity_poly.type
_entity_poly.pdbx_seq_one_letter_code
_entity_poly.pdbx_strand_id
1 'polypeptide(L)'
;MIIYAWCNYNYRPIKAKNLTWVTLIYLSAVLWYIGNIGANGHVWIGGVWKNCKLWVIWFRVLFCYIFATLNIVRFYALDRVFNQKKPFTKVAGLIAGAIVIIFNVVFCLINQLISGKLTVRFVDTFVVCDVTQGFRIAALVTQWILWAGCAVLIFRLRNIQSSFNEFRESVAIFAVIIALLTESTVTYIHFKYYTLEKNRRIQKTLMDTIASNLVVWLIVGYPVLMSIFRRHRYEQSWVERLAKDNNKTAYEFTSNQPNTTSYAKMHDNSDSAFNNSQLNIGENETVDYQYGNMFADPGSLRTDSSTLRANGAYNDSELPMALRTNLHIRRPVLNNPSMFNSNSPAPLPGTRAVL
;
A
#
# COMPACT_ATOMS: atom_id res chain seq x y z
N MET A 1 10.34 12.62 -6.06
CA MET A 1 9.81 11.24 -6.17
C MET A 1 8.29 11.19 -6.27
N ILE A 2 7.52 11.72 -5.30
CA ILE A 2 6.04 11.68 -5.34
C ILE A 2 5.46 12.33 -6.59
N ILE A 3 5.99 13.49 -7.01
CA ILE A 3 5.57 14.17 -8.25
C ILE A 3 5.75 13.25 -9.47
N TYR A 4 6.93 12.62 -9.61
CA TYR A 4 7.20 11.69 -10.69
C TYR A 4 6.24 10.49 -10.68
N ALA A 5 5.90 9.95 -9.50
CA ALA A 5 4.93 8.87 -9.35
C ALA A 5 3.52 9.30 -9.81
N TRP A 6 3.11 10.55 -9.55
CA TRP A 6 1.86 11.12 -10.05
C TRP A 6 1.87 11.31 -11.57
N CYS A 7 2.96 11.82 -12.14
CA CYS A 7 3.10 11.94 -13.59
C CYS A 7 3.03 10.57 -14.30
N ASN A 8 3.48 9.50 -13.62
CA ASN A 8 3.46 8.12 -14.12
C ASN A 8 2.38 7.26 -13.45
N TYR A 9 1.25 7.86 -13.05
CA TYR A 9 0.19 7.15 -12.32
C TYR A 9 -0.42 5.97 -13.10
N ASN A 10 -0.36 6.00 -14.43
CA ASN A 10 -0.84 4.90 -15.28
C ASN A 10 0.03 3.63 -15.20
N TYR A 11 1.21 3.70 -14.59
CA TYR A 11 2.08 2.54 -14.41
C TYR A 11 1.51 1.60 -13.33
N ARG A 12 1.15 0.36 -13.72
CA ARG A 12 0.41 -0.59 -12.87
C ARG A 12 1.04 -0.81 -11.48
N PRO A 13 2.38 -0.99 -11.34
CA PRO A 13 3.00 -1.15 -10.03
C PRO A 13 2.90 0.09 -9.13
N ILE A 14 2.96 1.31 -9.68
CA ILE A 14 2.78 2.55 -8.91
C ILE A 14 1.32 2.69 -8.49
N LYS A 15 0.39 2.41 -9.40
CA LYS A 15 -1.05 2.48 -9.13
C LYS A 15 -1.47 1.55 -8.00
N ALA A 16 -0.90 0.35 -7.92
CA ALA A 16 -1.19 -0.64 -6.88
C ALA A 16 -0.84 -0.15 -5.45
N LYS A 17 0.13 0.76 -5.29
CA LYS A 17 0.55 1.27 -3.97
C LYS A 17 -0.42 2.27 -3.33
N ASN A 18 -1.50 2.63 -4.03
CA ASN A 18 -2.48 3.64 -3.65
C ASN A 18 -1.82 5.00 -3.33
N LEU A 19 -1.44 5.70 -4.40
CA LEU A 19 -0.65 6.93 -4.33
C LEU A 19 -1.30 8.05 -3.49
N THR A 20 -2.63 8.08 -3.39
CA THR A 20 -3.35 9.04 -2.54
C THR A 20 -2.96 8.88 -1.07
N TRP A 21 -3.00 7.65 -0.53
CA TRP A 21 -2.60 7.41 0.87
C TRP A 21 -1.13 7.72 1.10
N VAL A 22 -0.25 7.37 0.16
CA VAL A 22 1.18 7.70 0.28
C VAL A 22 1.42 9.21 0.28
N THR A 23 0.67 9.95 -0.54
CA THR A 23 0.76 11.42 -0.57
C THR A 23 0.30 12.01 0.76
N LEU A 24 -0.78 11.49 1.36
CA LEU A 24 -1.22 11.90 2.69
C LEU A 24 -0.18 11.58 3.78
N ILE A 25 0.47 10.40 3.71
CA ILE A 25 1.57 10.03 4.61
C ILE A 25 2.71 11.05 4.48
N TYR A 26 3.12 11.38 3.25
CA TYR A 26 4.16 12.38 3.00
C TYR A 26 3.78 13.77 3.52
N LEU A 27 2.57 14.24 3.24
CA LEU A 27 2.09 15.55 3.73
C LEU A 27 2.05 15.61 5.27
N SER A 28 1.58 14.54 5.92
CA SER A 28 1.60 14.46 7.39
C SER A 28 3.02 14.47 7.95
N ALA A 29 3.98 13.81 7.29
CA ALA A 29 5.39 13.87 7.67
C ALA A 29 5.98 15.28 7.53
N VAL A 30 5.65 16.00 6.45
CA VAL A 30 6.09 17.40 6.25
C VAL A 30 5.53 18.32 7.34
N LEU A 31 4.24 18.21 7.65
CA LEU A 31 3.60 19.02 8.69
C LEU A 31 4.13 18.68 10.09
N TRP A 32 4.39 17.39 10.34
CA TRP A 32 5.07 16.94 11.55
C TRP A 32 6.49 17.53 11.66
N TYR A 33 7.26 17.55 10.56
CA TYR A 33 8.58 18.16 10.51
C TYR A 33 8.54 19.67 10.82
N ILE A 34 7.59 20.40 10.25
CA ILE A 34 7.38 21.82 10.57
C ILE A 34 7.11 22.01 12.07
N GLY A 35 6.25 21.16 12.65
CA GLY A 35 6.01 21.13 14.09
C GLY A 35 7.26 20.85 14.93
N ASN A 36 8.12 19.94 14.45
CA ASN A 36 9.40 19.63 15.08
C ASN A 36 10.36 20.82 15.04
N ILE A 37 10.43 21.58 13.95
CA ILE A 37 11.25 22.79 13.85
C ILE A 37 10.82 23.81 14.91
N GLY A 38 9.51 24.09 14.99
CA GLY A 38 8.96 25.03 15.99
C GLY A 38 9.16 24.55 17.42
N ALA A 39 8.87 23.28 17.70
CA ALA A 39 8.90 22.73 19.05
C ALA A 39 10.32 22.50 19.59
N ASN A 40 11.30 22.21 18.72
CA ASN A 40 12.70 22.05 19.13
C ASN A 40 13.45 23.39 19.18
N GLY A 41 12.80 24.53 18.90
CA GLY A 41 13.45 25.83 18.98
C GLY A 41 14.57 26.00 17.95
N HIS A 42 14.36 25.50 16.72
CA HIS A 42 15.24 25.80 15.58
C HIS A 42 14.95 27.17 14.96
N VAL A 43 13.75 27.71 15.21
CA VAL A 43 13.36 29.07 14.81
C VAL A 43 13.37 29.97 16.04
N TRP A 44 13.74 31.24 15.84
CA TRP A 44 13.57 32.27 16.85
C TRP A 44 12.09 32.42 17.22
N ILE A 45 11.76 32.28 18.52
CA ILE A 45 10.38 32.25 18.99
C ILE A 45 9.83 33.68 19.12
N GLY A 46 9.41 34.24 17.98
CA GLY A 46 8.72 35.54 17.86
C GLY A 46 7.37 35.43 17.15
N GLY A 47 6.46 36.36 17.41
CA GLY A 47 5.14 36.41 16.75
C GLY A 47 4.35 35.11 16.89
N VAL A 48 3.92 34.54 15.77
CA VAL A 48 3.13 33.30 15.69
C VAL A 48 3.86 32.09 16.31
N TRP A 49 5.20 32.10 16.36
CA TRP A 49 5.99 31.04 16.98
C TRP A 49 5.86 30.99 18.50
N LYS A 50 5.45 32.09 19.15
CA LYS A 50 5.17 32.12 20.61
C LYS A 50 3.99 31.24 21.02
N ASN A 51 3.13 30.86 20.07
CA ASN A 51 2.00 29.97 20.30
C ASN A 51 2.44 28.50 20.46
N CYS A 52 3.14 28.19 21.55
CA CYS A 52 3.72 26.86 21.79
C CYS A 52 2.71 25.71 21.69
N LYS A 53 1.47 25.90 22.16
CA LYS A 53 0.42 24.88 22.03
C LYS A 53 0.10 24.55 20.57
N LEU A 54 0.06 25.56 19.68
CA LEU A 54 -0.15 25.34 18.26
C LEU A 54 0.94 24.45 17.67
N TRP A 55 2.20 24.80 17.87
CA TRP A 55 3.32 24.06 17.25
C TRP A 55 3.55 22.69 17.89
N VAL A 56 3.45 22.58 19.21
CA VAL A 56 3.70 21.31 19.92
C VAL A 56 2.51 20.36 19.79
N ILE A 57 1.28 20.82 20.05
CA ILE A 57 0.12 19.92 20.09
C ILE A 57 -0.39 19.65 18.67
N TRP A 58 -0.64 20.71 17.89
CA TRP A 58 -1.28 20.56 16.57
C TRP A 58 -0.30 20.21 15.45
N PHE A 59 0.87 20.84 15.39
CA PHE A 59 1.80 20.50 14.32
C PHE A 59 2.64 19.26 14.65
N ARG A 60 3.23 19.20 15.85
CA ARG A 60 4.12 18.09 16.20
C ARG A 60 3.36 16.82 16.58
N VAL A 61 2.48 16.87 17.58
CA VAL A 61 1.80 15.66 18.11
C VAL A 61 0.74 15.16 17.15
N LEU A 62 -0.22 16.00 16.73
CA LEU A 62 -1.33 15.56 15.87
C LEU A 62 -0.84 14.99 14.53
N PHE A 63 0.07 15.67 13.81
CA PHE A 63 0.54 15.12 12.52
C PHE A 63 1.45 13.91 12.66
N CYS A 64 2.17 13.75 13.78
CA CYS A 64 2.84 12.49 14.11
C CYS A 64 1.83 11.34 14.28
N TYR A 65 0.70 11.61 14.95
CA TYR A 65 -0.36 10.63 15.13
C TYR A 65 -1.12 10.33 13.84
N ILE A 66 -1.37 11.35 13.00
CA ILE A 66 -1.95 11.16 11.66
C ILE A 66 -0.98 10.33 10.80
N PHE A 67 0.32 10.62 10.82
CA PHE A 67 1.33 9.83 10.11
C PHE A 67 1.28 8.35 10.54
N ALA A 68 1.23 8.08 11.85
CA ALA A 68 1.08 6.72 12.37
C ALA A 68 -0.23 6.07 11.91
N THR A 69 -1.35 6.81 12.01
CA THR A 69 -2.68 6.35 11.61
C THR A 69 -2.75 5.98 10.14
N LEU A 70 -2.18 6.79 9.24
CA LEU A 70 -2.18 6.52 7.82
C LEU A 70 -1.36 5.25 7.48
N ASN A 71 -0.27 4.99 8.22
CA ASN A 71 0.46 3.72 8.12
C ASN A 71 -0.35 2.54 8.65
N ILE A 72 -1.07 2.69 9.78
CA ILE A 72 -2.01 1.67 10.30
C ILE A 72 -3.06 1.32 9.25
N VAL A 73 -3.71 2.33 8.65
CA VAL A 73 -4.75 2.14 7.63
C VAL A 73 -4.18 1.42 6.41
N ARG A 74 -2.94 1.72 6.01
CA ARG A 74 -2.24 1.00 4.94
C ARG A 74 -2.05 -0.48 5.30
N PHE A 75 -1.54 -0.80 6.49
CA PHE A 75 -1.35 -2.20 6.89
C PHE A 75 -2.68 -2.94 7.06
N TYR A 76 -3.71 -2.26 7.56
CA TYR A 76 -5.06 -2.80 7.64
C TYR A 76 -5.65 -3.09 6.25
N ALA A 77 -5.39 -2.23 5.26
CA ALA A 77 -5.79 -2.47 3.88
C ALA A 77 -5.14 -3.73 3.32
N LEU A 78 -3.84 -3.93 3.59
CA LEU A 78 -3.12 -5.14 3.20
C LEU A 78 -3.68 -6.38 3.89
N ASP A 79 -3.93 -6.35 5.20
CA ASP A 79 -4.51 -7.50 5.95
C ASP A 79 -5.90 -7.86 5.39
N ARG A 80 -6.72 -6.85 5.10
CA ARG A 80 -8.07 -7.08 4.56
C ARG A 80 -8.05 -7.72 3.18
N VAL A 81 -7.16 -7.26 2.30
CA VAL A 81 -7.06 -7.79 0.93
C VAL A 81 -6.46 -9.18 0.92
N PHE A 82 -5.34 -9.39 1.61
CA PHE A 82 -4.58 -10.64 1.51
C PHE A 82 -5.04 -11.72 2.49
N ASN A 83 -5.24 -11.39 3.77
CA ASN A 83 -5.64 -12.38 4.77
C ASN A 83 -7.15 -12.62 4.77
N GLN A 84 -7.94 -11.54 4.72
CA GLN A 84 -9.40 -11.67 4.80
C GLN A 84 -10.06 -11.95 3.45
N LYS A 85 -9.31 -11.85 2.34
CA LYS A 85 -9.81 -12.00 0.96
C LYS A 85 -11.03 -11.13 0.67
N LYS A 86 -11.16 -10.00 1.37
CA LYS A 86 -12.29 -9.05 1.22
C LYS A 86 -11.83 -7.84 0.42
N PRO A 87 -12.65 -7.34 -0.52
CA PRO A 87 -12.31 -6.12 -1.23
C PRO A 87 -12.16 -4.97 -0.22
N PHE A 88 -11.07 -4.21 -0.36
CA PHE A 88 -10.89 -2.97 0.37
C PHE A 88 -11.73 -1.90 -0.30
N THR A 89 -12.96 -1.73 0.18
CA THR A 89 -13.81 -0.62 -0.27
C THR A 89 -13.24 0.68 0.29
N LYS A 90 -13.26 1.74 -0.52
CA LYS A 90 -12.78 3.07 -0.13
C LYS A 90 -13.43 3.56 1.17
N VAL A 91 -14.72 3.24 1.35
CA VAL A 91 -15.53 3.59 2.52
C VAL A 91 -15.01 2.91 3.79
N ALA A 92 -14.74 1.60 3.76
CA ALA A 92 -14.27 0.89 4.96
C ALA A 92 -12.90 1.39 5.43
N GLY A 93 -12.00 1.68 4.48
CA GLY A 93 -10.71 2.30 4.77
C GLY A 93 -10.83 3.69 5.38
N LEU A 94 -11.74 4.50 4.83
CA LEU A 94 -12.00 5.86 5.31
C LEU A 94 -12.60 5.83 6.72
N ILE A 95 -13.54 4.94 7.01
CA ILE A 95 -14.13 4.79 8.36
C ILE A 95 -13.06 4.37 9.37
N ALA A 96 -12.26 3.35 9.06
CA ALA A 96 -11.19 2.89 9.94
C ALA A 96 -10.18 4.01 10.23
N GLY A 97 -9.77 4.76 9.20
CA GLY A 97 -8.89 5.91 9.37
C GLY A 97 -9.54 7.06 10.14
N ALA A 98 -10.81 7.37 9.87
CA ALA A 98 -11.54 8.45 10.52
C ALA A 98 -11.68 8.21 12.03
N ILE A 99 -11.99 6.98 12.46
CA ILE A 99 -12.09 6.65 13.90
C ILE A 99 -10.79 6.98 14.64
N VAL A 100 -9.65 6.54 14.10
CA VAL A 100 -8.34 6.78 14.74
C VAL A 100 -7.95 8.26 14.65
N ILE A 101 -8.23 8.95 13.53
CA ILE A 101 -7.99 10.39 13.41
C ILE A 101 -8.83 11.18 14.42
N ILE A 102 -10.12 10.87 14.56
CA ILE A 102 -11.02 11.52 15.52
C ILE A 102 -10.48 11.34 16.94
N PHE A 103 -10.06 10.13 17.30
CA PHE A 103 -9.42 9.87 18.60
C PHE A 103 -8.19 10.76 18.84
N ASN A 104 -7.32 10.89 17.83
CA ASN A 104 -6.13 11.76 17.91
C ASN A 104 -6.47 13.25 18.02
N VAL A 105 -7.49 13.71 17.31
CA VAL A 105 -7.99 15.09 17.38
C VAL A 105 -8.59 15.38 18.75
N VAL A 106 -9.39 14.46 19.30
CA VAL A 106 -9.95 14.57 20.65
C VAL A 106 -8.84 14.63 21.69
N PHE A 107 -7.80 13.79 21.57
CA PHE A 107 -6.62 13.86 22.44
C PHE A 107 -5.96 15.25 22.39
N CYS A 108 -5.78 15.82 21.20
CA CYS A 108 -5.17 17.14 21.04
C CYS A 108 -6.08 18.26 21.59
N LEU A 109 -7.39 18.18 21.39
CA LEU A 109 -8.38 19.12 21.92
C LEU A 109 -8.38 19.12 23.45
N ILE A 110 -8.38 17.95 24.08
CA ILE A 110 -8.31 17.83 25.55
C ILE A 110 -7.04 18.52 26.06
N ASN A 111 -5.88 18.22 25.46
CA ASN A 111 -4.61 18.83 25.87
C ASN A 111 -4.52 20.34 25.57
N GLN A 112 -5.24 20.83 24.55
CA GLN A 112 -5.37 22.26 24.26
C GLN A 112 -6.14 22.98 25.39
N LEU A 113 -7.20 22.36 25.90
CA LEU A 113 -8.05 22.92 26.96
C LEU A 113 -7.39 22.86 28.35
N ILE A 114 -6.51 21.89 28.60
CA ILE A 114 -5.77 21.80 29.86
C ILE A 114 -4.84 23.01 30.04
N SER A 115 -4.73 23.49 31.29
CA SER A 115 -3.85 24.61 31.66
C SER A 115 -2.40 24.37 31.22
N GLY A 116 -1.75 25.43 30.72
CA GLY A 116 -0.35 25.36 30.24
C GLY A 116 0.65 24.94 31.31
N LYS A 117 0.32 25.09 32.60
CA LYS A 117 1.14 24.59 33.72
C LYS A 117 1.27 23.06 33.73
N LEU A 118 0.28 22.35 33.17
CA LEU A 118 0.22 20.88 33.12
C LEU A 118 0.62 20.34 31.74
N THR A 119 0.56 21.15 30.68
CA THR A 119 0.85 20.72 29.30
C THR A 119 2.06 21.42 28.70
N VAL A 120 1.81 22.54 28.02
CA VAL A 120 2.82 23.31 27.29
C VAL A 120 2.65 24.78 27.63
N ARG A 121 3.75 25.42 28.02
CA ARG A 121 3.80 26.86 28.29
C ARG A 121 4.98 27.48 27.58
N PHE A 122 4.82 28.73 27.18
CA PHE A 122 5.96 29.55 26.76
C PHE A 122 6.68 30.08 27.99
N VAL A 123 8.02 30.07 27.98
CA VAL A 123 8.84 30.64 29.05
C VAL A 123 9.64 31.79 28.47
N ASP A 124 9.23 33.02 28.80
CA ASP A 124 9.81 34.25 28.26
C ASP A 124 11.31 34.37 28.56
N THR A 125 11.76 33.89 29.74
CA THR A 125 13.16 33.96 30.18
C THR A 125 14.13 33.26 29.23
N PHE A 126 13.71 32.13 28.66
CA PHE A 126 14.56 31.30 27.79
C PHE A 126 14.13 31.36 26.33
N VAL A 127 13.01 32.03 26.03
CA VAL A 127 12.41 32.09 24.68
C VAL A 127 12.24 30.67 24.12
N VAL A 128 11.73 29.74 24.95
CA VAL A 128 11.47 28.34 24.61
C VAL A 128 10.08 27.88 25.04
N CYS A 129 9.57 26.86 24.35
CA CYS A 129 8.38 26.15 24.76
C CYS A 129 8.75 25.07 25.79
N ASP A 130 8.34 25.29 27.03
CA ASP A 130 8.47 24.31 28.11
C ASP A 130 7.33 23.30 28.02
N VAL A 131 7.69 22.04 27.86
CA VAL A 131 6.77 20.91 27.75
C VAL A 131 6.89 20.09 29.02
N THR A 132 5.80 19.96 29.77
CA THR A 132 5.81 19.22 31.04
C THR A 132 6.12 17.75 30.83
N GLN A 133 6.75 17.12 31.82
CA GLN A 133 7.09 15.69 31.77
C GLN A 133 5.84 14.81 31.67
N GLY A 134 4.76 15.15 32.39
CA GLY A 134 3.49 14.41 32.33
C GLY A 134 2.91 14.38 30.91
N PHE A 135 2.89 15.51 30.21
CA PHE A 135 2.45 15.57 28.82
C PHE A 135 3.35 14.75 27.88
N ARG A 136 4.69 14.81 28.05
CA ARG A 136 5.63 14.01 27.25
C ARG A 136 5.37 12.51 27.41
N ILE A 137 5.21 12.04 28.66
CA ILE A 137 4.95 10.64 28.97
C ILE A 137 3.60 10.22 28.37
N ALA A 138 2.54 11.00 28.58
CA ALA A 138 1.22 10.69 28.02
C ALA A 138 1.27 10.58 26.48
N ALA A 139 1.89 11.55 25.81
CA ALA A 139 2.01 11.54 24.36
C ALA A 139 2.84 10.34 23.83
N LEU A 140 3.92 9.96 24.54
CA LEU A 140 4.71 8.79 24.21
C LEU A 140 3.93 7.48 24.41
N VAL A 141 3.22 7.32 25.53
CA VAL A 141 2.41 6.13 25.81
C VAL A 141 1.34 5.96 24.74
N THR A 142 0.61 7.02 24.39
CA THR A 142 -0.37 6.98 23.30
C THR A 142 0.27 6.58 21.97
N GLN A 143 1.47 7.09 21.66
CA GLN A 143 2.20 6.71 20.45
C GLN A 143 2.60 5.23 20.47
N TRP A 144 3.09 4.70 21.59
CA TRP A 144 3.41 3.28 21.75
C TRP A 144 2.18 2.38 21.56
N ILE A 145 1.02 2.79 22.08
CA ILE A 145 -0.24 2.04 21.88
C ILE A 145 -0.61 1.96 20.39
N LEU A 146 -0.50 3.06 19.65
CA LEU A 146 -0.74 3.07 18.20
C LEU A 146 0.19 2.10 17.46
N TRP A 147 1.49 2.10 17.80
CA TRP A 147 2.46 1.21 17.17
C TRP A 147 2.37 -0.25 17.63
N ALA A 148 1.87 -0.53 18.84
CA ALA A 148 1.50 -1.87 19.25
C ALA A 148 0.37 -2.43 18.37
N GLY A 149 -0.62 -1.59 18.02
CA GLY A 149 -1.65 -1.93 17.03
C GLY A 149 -1.06 -2.27 15.65
N CYS A 150 -0.09 -1.48 15.16
CA CYS A 150 0.68 -1.82 13.96
C CYS A 150 1.38 -3.17 14.06
N ALA A 151 2.03 -3.46 15.19
CA ALA A 151 2.75 -4.70 15.41
C ALA A 151 1.82 -5.92 15.28
N VAL A 152 0.61 -5.84 15.84
CA VAL A 152 -0.42 -6.88 15.70
C VAL A 152 -0.81 -7.08 14.23
N LEU A 153 -1.01 -6.00 13.47
CA LEU A 153 -1.31 -6.10 12.04
C LEU A 153 -0.17 -6.75 11.26
N ILE A 154 1.08 -6.32 11.48
CA ILE A 154 2.25 -6.91 10.81
C ILE A 154 2.43 -8.37 11.16
N PHE A 155 2.21 -8.74 12.42
CA PHE A 155 2.23 -10.13 12.84
C PHE A 155 1.18 -10.97 12.09
N ARG A 156 -0.02 -10.43 11.86
CA ARG A 156 -1.04 -11.09 11.02
C ARG A 156 -0.61 -11.19 9.56
N LEU A 157 0.14 -10.22 9.04
CA LEU A 157 0.65 -10.23 7.66
C LEU A 157 1.76 -11.28 7.42
N ARG A 158 2.32 -11.91 8.46
CA ARG A 158 3.47 -12.84 8.34
C ARG A 158 3.22 -14.06 7.45
N ASN A 159 1.96 -14.50 7.35
CA ASN A 159 1.58 -15.69 6.58
C ASN A 159 1.32 -15.40 5.10
N ILE A 160 1.41 -14.15 4.68
CA ILE A 160 1.18 -13.78 3.29
C ILE A 160 2.43 -14.13 2.49
N GLN A 161 2.39 -15.23 1.72
CA GLN A 161 3.43 -15.63 0.76
C GLN A 161 3.48 -14.73 -0.49
N SER A 162 3.12 -13.45 -0.37
CA SER A 162 2.87 -12.56 -1.50
C SER A 162 4.13 -12.32 -2.32
N SER A 163 4.01 -12.51 -3.64
CA SER A 163 5.05 -12.24 -4.64
C SER A 163 5.49 -10.77 -4.71
N PHE A 164 4.90 -9.88 -3.91
CA PHE A 164 5.11 -8.43 -4.01
C PHE A 164 6.14 -7.82 -3.07
N ASN A 165 6.85 -8.61 -2.28
CA ASN A 165 7.82 -8.08 -1.30
C ASN A 165 7.17 -7.09 -0.29
N GLU A 166 5.84 -7.03 -0.23
CA GLU A 166 5.07 -6.05 0.55
C GLU A 166 5.15 -6.32 2.05
N PHE A 167 5.27 -7.59 2.43
CA PHE A 167 5.53 -7.95 3.81
C PHE A 167 6.90 -7.43 4.26
N ARG A 168 7.96 -7.65 3.46
CA ARG A 168 9.31 -7.15 3.79
C ARG A 168 9.36 -5.62 3.81
N GLU A 169 8.66 -4.96 2.89
CA GLU A 169 8.48 -3.50 2.90
C GLU A 169 7.81 -3.04 4.21
N SER A 170 6.72 -3.70 4.62
CA SER A 170 5.98 -3.36 5.84
C SER A 170 6.82 -3.59 7.10
N VAL A 171 7.58 -4.69 7.16
CA VAL A 171 8.51 -4.98 8.26
C VAL A 171 9.64 -3.95 8.31
N ALA A 172 10.21 -3.55 7.16
CA ALA A 172 11.25 -2.52 7.10
C ALA A 172 10.73 -1.17 7.58
N ILE A 173 9.53 -0.75 7.14
CA ILE A 173 8.86 0.48 7.61
C ILE A 173 8.68 0.44 9.13
N PHE A 174 8.17 -0.68 9.65
CA PHE A 174 7.96 -0.85 11.08
C PHE A 174 9.25 -0.82 11.89
N ALA A 175 10.31 -1.47 11.41
CA ALA A 175 11.62 -1.43 12.07
C ALA A 175 12.19 -0.01 12.15
N VAL A 176 12.13 0.75 11.05
CA VAL A 176 12.53 2.17 11.02
C VAL A 176 11.77 2.99 12.06
N ILE A 177 10.47 2.75 12.18
CA ILE A 177 9.61 3.51 13.09
C ILE A 177 9.81 3.12 14.55
N ILE A 178 9.98 1.83 14.86
CA ILE A 178 10.28 1.38 16.23
C ILE A 178 11.65 1.92 16.68
N ALA A 179 12.65 1.93 15.80
CA ALA A 179 13.93 2.58 16.09
C ALA A 179 13.75 4.06 16.42
N LEU A 180 12.95 4.78 15.63
CA LEU A 180 12.66 6.21 15.87
C LEU A 180 11.87 6.45 17.16
N LEU A 181 10.91 5.60 17.47
CA LEU A 181 10.10 5.69 18.69
C LEU A 181 10.94 5.40 19.94
N THR A 182 11.87 4.45 19.83
CA THR A 182 12.82 4.13 20.90
C THR A 182 13.78 5.28 21.13
N GLU A 183 14.37 5.83 20.07
CA GLU A 183 15.22 7.04 20.15
C GLU A 183 14.45 8.20 20.79
N SER A 184 13.21 8.45 20.36
CA SER A 184 12.36 9.50 20.92
C SER A 184 12.12 9.28 22.41
N THR A 185 11.83 8.03 22.81
CA THR A 185 11.59 7.67 24.21
C THR A 185 12.83 7.93 25.07
N VAL A 186 14.01 7.48 24.62
CA VAL A 186 15.28 7.73 25.32
C VAL A 186 15.55 9.24 25.40
N THR A 187 15.38 9.97 24.30
CA THR A 187 15.63 11.41 24.25
C THR A 187 14.74 12.18 25.23
N TYR A 188 13.44 11.87 25.29
CA TYR A 188 12.52 12.61 26.16
C TYR A 188 12.58 12.22 27.64
N ILE A 189 12.86 10.95 27.95
CA ILE A 189 12.89 10.44 29.33
C ILE A 189 14.23 10.73 29.98
N HIS A 190 15.34 10.46 29.28
CA HIS A 190 16.65 10.57 29.88
C HIS A 190 17.18 12.01 29.87
N PHE A 191 16.86 12.80 28.84
CA PHE A 191 17.38 14.16 28.69
C PHE A 191 16.29 15.20 28.96
N LYS A 192 16.06 15.51 30.24
CA LYS A 192 15.06 16.49 30.69
C LYS A 192 15.16 17.83 29.94
N TYR A 193 16.40 18.28 29.73
CA TYR A 193 16.76 19.54 29.06
C TYR A 193 17.31 19.34 27.64
N TYR A 194 16.89 18.28 26.92
CA TYR A 194 17.34 18.04 25.54
C TYR A 194 17.05 19.25 24.62
N THR A 195 16.04 20.06 24.95
CA THR A 195 15.82 21.32 24.28
C THR A 195 17.04 22.20 24.48
N LEU A 196 17.58 22.49 25.66
CA LEU A 196 18.72 23.43 25.75
C LEU A 196 20.00 22.99 25.01
N GLU A 197 20.16 21.70 24.71
CA GLU A 197 21.32 21.17 23.99
C GLU A 197 21.18 21.21 22.45
N LYS A 198 21.94 22.12 21.81
CA LYS A 198 21.93 22.32 20.35
C LYS A 198 22.15 21.02 19.56
N ASN A 199 23.14 20.22 19.94
CA ASN A 199 23.49 18.99 19.20
C ASN A 199 22.34 17.97 19.24
N ARG A 200 21.67 17.82 20.38
CA ARG A 200 20.52 16.90 20.52
C ARG A 200 19.31 17.36 19.73
N ARG A 201 19.01 18.68 19.72
CA ARG A 201 17.94 19.24 18.88
C ARG A 201 18.13 18.90 17.40
N ILE A 202 19.35 19.10 16.91
CA ILE A 202 19.72 18.85 15.51
C ILE A 202 19.62 17.37 15.21
N GLN A 203 20.25 16.52 16.05
CA GLN A 203 20.19 15.07 15.91
C GLN A 203 18.75 14.56 15.87
N LYS A 204 17.92 14.95 16.83
CA LYS A 204 16.52 14.51 16.92
C LYS A 204 15.74 14.87 15.65
N THR A 205 15.90 16.11 15.19
CA THR A 205 15.19 16.64 14.03
C THR A 205 15.66 15.98 12.74
N LEU A 206 16.97 15.73 12.62
CA LEU A 206 17.55 15.02 11.49
C LEU A 206 17.06 13.56 11.43
N MET A 207 17.06 12.86 12.56
CA MET A 207 16.56 11.47 12.63
C MET A 207 15.09 11.37 12.24
N ASP A 208 14.23 12.27 12.75
CA ASP A 208 12.81 12.32 12.38
C ASP A 208 12.63 12.59 10.86
N THR A 209 13.46 13.46 10.29
CA THR A 209 13.43 13.79 8.86
C THR A 209 13.86 12.62 8.00
N ILE A 210 14.99 11.98 8.34
CA ILE A 210 15.51 10.83 7.61
C ILE A 210 14.52 9.68 7.67
N ALA A 211 14.03 9.34 8.87
CA ALA A 211 13.11 8.22 9.05
C ALA A 211 11.80 8.43 8.29
N SER A 212 11.18 9.61 8.38
CA SER A 212 9.93 9.90 7.67
C SER A 212 10.09 9.86 6.14
N ASN A 213 11.21 10.38 5.61
CA ASN A 213 11.52 10.26 4.18
C ASN A 213 11.78 8.81 3.78
N LEU A 214 12.53 8.06 4.60
CA LEU A 214 12.85 6.67 4.36
C LEU A 214 11.58 5.82 4.27
N VAL A 215 10.57 6.07 5.12
CA VAL A 215 9.26 5.39 5.03
C VAL A 215 8.61 5.62 3.66
N VAL A 216 8.57 6.86 3.16
CA VAL A 216 7.98 7.15 1.85
C VAL A 216 8.79 6.51 0.71
N TRP A 217 10.13 6.51 0.83
CA TRP A 217 11.04 5.84 -0.09
C TRP A 217 10.87 4.32 -0.10
N LEU A 218 10.68 3.68 1.05
CA LEU A 218 10.41 2.25 1.11
C LEU A 218 9.11 1.89 0.39
N ILE A 219 8.09 2.77 0.46
CA ILE A 219 6.80 2.52 -0.18
C ILE A 219 6.83 2.68 -1.71
N VAL A 220 7.41 3.79 -2.21
CA VAL A 220 7.31 4.19 -3.63
C VAL A 220 8.64 4.18 -4.37
N GLY A 221 9.76 4.19 -3.66
CA GLY A 221 11.10 4.30 -4.24
C GLY A 221 11.40 3.17 -5.22
N TYR A 222 11.15 1.91 -4.82
CA TYR A 222 11.40 0.77 -5.68
C TYR A 222 10.59 0.79 -6.99
N PRO A 223 9.26 0.91 -7.00
CA PRO A 223 8.49 0.95 -8.25
C PRO A 223 8.81 2.19 -9.10
N VAL A 224 9.14 3.34 -8.50
CA VAL A 224 9.58 4.53 -9.24
C VAL A 224 10.92 4.29 -9.93
N LEU A 225 11.92 3.78 -9.23
CA LEU A 225 13.23 3.46 -9.83
C LEU A 225 13.08 2.44 -10.96
N MET A 226 12.28 1.40 -10.77
CA MET A 226 12.03 0.42 -11.83
C MET A 226 11.27 1.00 -13.02
N SER A 227 10.36 1.94 -12.80
CA SER A 227 9.67 2.64 -13.89
C SER A 227 10.60 3.55 -14.71
N ILE A 228 11.66 4.09 -14.10
CA ILE A 228 12.66 4.93 -14.78
C ILE A 228 13.60 4.06 -15.61
N PHE A 229 14.19 3.02 -15.00
CA PHE A 229 15.29 2.28 -15.61
C PHE A 229 14.84 1.04 -16.41
N ARG A 230 13.74 0.38 -16.04
CA ARG A 230 13.34 -0.94 -16.58
C ARG A 230 11.83 -1.09 -16.74
N ARG A 231 11.16 -0.04 -17.23
CA ARG A 231 9.69 0.08 -17.25
C ARG A 231 8.97 -1.18 -17.77
N HIS A 232 9.26 -1.61 -19.00
CA HIS A 232 8.54 -2.73 -19.63
C HIS A 232 8.87 -4.08 -19.00
N ARG A 233 10.17 -4.36 -18.75
CA ARG A 233 10.61 -5.63 -18.16
C ARG A 233 10.07 -5.81 -16.74
N TYR A 234 10.06 -4.75 -15.93
CA TYR A 234 9.52 -4.80 -14.58
C TYR A 234 8.00 -5.01 -14.59
N GLU A 235 7.28 -4.34 -15.51
CA GLU A 235 5.83 -4.52 -15.63
C GLU A 235 5.45 -5.94 -16.06
N GLN A 236 6.15 -6.52 -17.05
CA GLN A 236 5.96 -7.91 -17.46
C GLN A 236 6.23 -8.88 -16.31
N SER A 237 7.39 -8.77 -15.65
CA SER A 237 7.72 -9.62 -14.51
C SER A 237 6.73 -9.47 -13.35
N TRP A 238 6.20 -8.27 -13.14
CA TRP A 238 5.18 -8.01 -12.12
C TRP A 238 3.84 -8.66 -12.47
N VAL A 239 3.40 -8.64 -13.73
CA VAL A 239 2.19 -9.34 -14.21
C VAL A 239 2.37 -10.87 -14.16
N GLU A 240 3.53 -11.39 -14.53
CA GLU A 240 3.82 -12.83 -14.45
C GLU A 240 3.78 -13.35 -13.01
N ARG A 241 4.36 -12.59 -12.06
CA ARG A 241 4.29 -12.91 -10.63
C ARG A 241 2.85 -12.95 -10.13
N LEU A 242 2.03 -11.99 -10.59
CA LEU A 242 0.60 -11.95 -10.30
C LEU A 242 -0.16 -13.17 -10.80
N ALA A 243 0.12 -13.58 -12.03
CA ALA A 243 -0.50 -14.76 -12.63
C ALA A 243 -0.16 -16.02 -11.83
N LYS A 244 1.12 -16.17 -11.44
CA LYS A 244 1.61 -17.31 -10.65
C LYS A 244 0.95 -17.39 -9.26
N ASP A 245 0.71 -16.26 -8.60
CA ASP A 245 0.03 -16.23 -7.29
C ASP A 245 -1.45 -16.66 -7.40
N ASN A 246 -2.12 -16.30 -8.51
CA ASN A 246 -3.52 -16.68 -8.71
C ASN A 246 -3.67 -18.19 -8.96
N ASN A 247 -2.76 -18.79 -9.73
CA ASN A 247 -2.82 -20.21 -10.08
C ASN A 247 -2.61 -21.11 -8.85
N LYS A 248 -1.66 -20.80 -7.96
CA LYS A 248 -1.46 -21.59 -6.73
C LYS A 248 -2.71 -21.66 -5.87
N THR A 249 -3.41 -20.54 -5.77
CA THR A 249 -4.65 -20.47 -4.98
C THR A 249 -5.75 -21.32 -5.61
N ALA A 250 -5.87 -21.35 -6.95
CA ALA A 250 -6.87 -22.16 -7.64
C ALA A 250 -6.66 -23.67 -7.44
N TYR A 251 -5.41 -24.15 -7.51
CA TYR A 251 -5.11 -25.58 -7.34
C TYR A 251 -5.35 -26.10 -5.91
N GLU A 252 -5.08 -25.29 -4.86
CA GLU A 252 -5.37 -25.68 -3.47
C GLU A 252 -6.86 -25.87 -3.18
N PHE A 253 -7.75 -25.19 -3.93
CA PHE A 253 -9.20 -25.37 -3.78
C PHE A 253 -9.70 -26.63 -4.49
N THR A 254 -9.08 -27.05 -5.59
CA THR A 254 -9.50 -28.25 -6.33
C THR A 254 -8.98 -29.54 -5.69
N SER A 255 -7.79 -29.52 -5.07
CA SER A 255 -7.19 -30.74 -4.51
C SER A 255 -7.75 -31.17 -3.14
N ASN A 256 -8.52 -30.31 -2.47
CA ASN A 256 -9.09 -30.57 -1.14
C ASN A 256 -10.59 -30.80 -1.15
N GLN A 257 -11.20 -31.14 -2.30
CA GLN A 257 -12.56 -31.65 -2.31
C GLN A 257 -12.50 -33.09 -1.76
N PRO A 258 -12.94 -33.36 -0.51
CA PRO A 258 -12.86 -34.71 0.02
C PRO A 258 -13.74 -35.60 -0.83
N ASN A 259 -13.17 -36.67 -1.38
CA ASN A 259 -13.87 -37.73 -2.12
C ASN A 259 -14.93 -38.48 -1.27
N THR A 260 -15.31 -37.95 -0.12
CA THR A 260 -16.43 -38.43 0.70
C THR A 260 -17.74 -37.80 0.23
N THR A 261 -18.05 -37.85 -1.06
CA THR A 261 -19.45 -37.96 -1.46
C THR A 261 -19.89 -39.40 -1.18
N SER A 262 -20.20 -39.69 0.09
CA SER A 262 -21.06 -40.82 0.49
C SER A 262 -22.48 -40.72 -0.10
N TYR A 263 -22.74 -39.75 -0.98
CA TYR A 263 -23.97 -39.58 -1.74
C TYR A 263 -23.94 -40.24 -3.13
N ALA A 264 -22.83 -40.85 -3.56
CA ALA A 264 -22.78 -41.67 -4.77
C ALA A 264 -23.02 -43.18 -4.51
N LYS A 265 -23.64 -43.50 -3.36
CA LYS A 265 -24.07 -44.87 -3.02
C LYS A 265 -25.57 -44.88 -2.69
N MET A 266 -26.38 -44.35 -3.60
CA MET A 266 -27.82 -44.59 -3.59
C MET A 266 -28.26 -45.04 -4.99
N HIS A 267 -28.65 -46.31 -5.03
CA HIS A 267 -29.44 -46.96 -6.08
C HIS A 267 -28.82 -47.11 -7.47
N ASP A 268 -27.91 -48.09 -7.60
CA ASP A 268 -27.98 -49.01 -8.75
C ASP A 268 -28.61 -50.31 -8.27
N ASN A 269 -29.94 -50.35 -8.39
CA ASN A 269 -30.71 -51.58 -8.35
C ASN A 269 -31.84 -51.42 -9.37
N SER A 270 -31.48 -51.37 -10.64
CA SER A 270 -32.43 -51.58 -11.74
C SER A 270 -31.74 -52.34 -12.86
N ASP A 271 -32.12 -53.61 -12.95
CA ASP A 271 -31.98 -54.44 -14.13
C ASP A 271 -32.30 -53.64 -15.39
N SER A 272 -31.31 -53.45 -16.25
CA SER A 272 -31.57 -53.26 -17.67
C SER A 272 -30.34 -53.67 -18.46
N ALA A 273 -30.46 -54.87 -19.00
CA ALA A 273 -29.61 -55.40 -20.05
C ALA A 273 -29.64 -54.44 -21.26
N PHE A 274 -28.55 -53.74 -21.55
CA PHE A 274 -28.26 -53.29 -22.92
C PHE A 274 -26.75 -53.11 -23.14
N ASN A 275 -26.19 -54.10 -23.83
CA ASN A 275 -25.16 -54.05 -24.86
C ASN A 275 -23.93 -53.13 -24.69
N ASN A 276 -22.79 -53.79 -24.46
CA ASN A 276 -21.69 -53.91 -25.42
C ASN A 276 -21.52 -52.77 -26.44
N SER A 277 -20.63 -51.84 -26.11
CA SER A 277 -19.68 -51.30 -27.09
C SER A 277 -18.39 -50.95 -26.36
N GLN A 278 -17.45 -51.90 -26.40
CA GLN A 278 -16.05 -51.69 -26.04
C GLN A 278 -15.46 -50.58 -26.92
N LEU A 279 -15.06 -49.47 -26.32
CA LEU A 279 -14.12 -48.54 -26.93
C LEU A 279 -12.81 -48.64 -26.15
N ASN A 280 -11.95 -49.47 -26.70
CA ASN A 280 -10.60 -49.76 -26.23
C ASN A 280 -9.72 -48.55 -26.57
N ILE A 281 -9.53 -47.64 -25.61
CA ILE A 281 -8.52 -46.58 -25.72
C ILE A 281 -7.30 -47.07 -24.95
N GLY A 282 -6.30 -47.49 -25.74
CA GLY A 282 -5.08 -48.12 -25.26
C GLY A 282 -4.27 -47.22 -24.34
N GLU A 283 -3.74 -47.87 -23.31
CA GLU A 283 -2.51 -47.53 -22.61
C GLU A 283 -1.39 -47.24 -23.60
N ASN A 284 -0.79 -46.05 -23.50
CA ASN A 284 0.66 -45.87 -23.45
C ASN A 284 0.97 -44.38 -23.47
N GLU A 285 1.19 -43.80 -22.28
CA GLU A 285 2.11 -42.67 -22.15
C GLU A 285 2.63 -42.63 -20.71
N THR A 286 3.73 -43.36 -20.49
CA THR A 286 4.59 -43.21 -19.33
C THR A 286 5.28 -41.85 -19.42
N VAL A 287 4.72 -40.86 -18.73
CA VAL A 287 5.36 -39.57 -18.50
C VAL A 287 6.38 -39.74 -17.37
N ASP A 288 7.63 -39.96 -17.79
CA ASP A 288 8.81 -40.04 -16.94
C ASP A 288 9.13 -38.63 -16.39
N TYR A 289 8.83 -38.38 -15.11
CA TYR A 289 9.19 -37.13 -14.44
C TYR A 289 10.64 -37.21 -13.97
N GLN A 290 11.57 -36.89 -14.87
CA GLN A 290 12.97 -36.72 -14.55
C GLN A 290 13.18 -35.42 -13.74
N TYR A 291 13.23 -35.54 -12.41
CA TYR A 291 13.70 -34.47 -11.51
C TYR A 291 15.21 -34.25 -11.73
N GLY A 292 15.54 -33.38 -12.67
CA GLY A 292 16.89 -32.89 -12.89
C GLY A 292 17.32 -31.94 -11.77
N ASN A 293 18.33 -32.34 -11.02
CA ASN A 293 19.13 -31.48 -10.15
C ASN A 293 19.69 -30.28 -10.94
N MET A 294 19.07 -29.10 -10.80
CA MET A 294 19.68 -27.83 -11.20
C MET A 294 20.49 -27.26 -10.03
N PHE A 295 21.74 -27.72 -9.92
CA PHE A 295 22.83 -26.95 -9.37
C PHE A 295 23.84 -26.76 -10.52
N ALA A 296 23.77 -25.62 -11.19
CA ALA A 296 24.78 -25.12 -12.12
C ALA A 296 24.86 -23.60 -11.89
N ASP A 297 25.95 -23.10 -11.32
CA ASP A 297 27.19 -22.73 -12.01
C ASP A 297 27.04 -21.36 -12.73
N PRO A 298 27.62 -20.27 -12.20
CA PRO A 298 27.46 -18.94 -12.74
C PRO A 298 28.56 -18.67 -13.79
N GLY A 299 28.36 -19.08 -15.05
CA GLY A 299 29.41 -18.83 -16.02
C GLY A 299 29.24 -19.29 -17.46
N SER A 300 28.10 -19.06 -18.12
CA SER A 300 28.16 -18.96 -19.59
C SER A 300 27.03 -18.09 -20.14
N LEU A 301 27.43 -16.93 -20.65
CA LEU A 301 26.57 -15.96 -21.33
C LEU A 301 26.68 -16.25 -22.82
N ARG A 302 25.87 -17.19 -23.31
CA ARG A 302 25.67 -17.43 -24.74
C ARG A 302 24.29 -16.89 -25.12
N THR A 303 24.31 -15.80 -25.87
CA THR A 303 23.13 -15.12 -26.42
C THR A 303 22.63 -15.85 -27.65
N ASP A 304 21.64 -16.73 -27.46
CA ASP A 304 20.78 -17.17 -28.56
C ASP A 304 19.50 -16.33 -28.55
N SER A 305 19.44 -15.39 -29.49
CA SER A 305 18.29 -14.54 -29.76
C SER A 305 17.23 -15.33 -30.56
N SER A 306 16.44 -16.16 -29.90
CA SER A 306 15.19 -16.63 -30.47
C SER A 306 14.09 -15.61 -30.15
N THR A 307 13.69 -14.87 -31.18
CA THR A 307 12.57 -13.92 -31.18
C THR A 307 11.25 -14.66 -30.98
N LEU A 308 10.88 -14.92 -29.72
CA LEU A 308 9.52 -15.31 -29.34
C LEU A 308 8.58 -14.11 -29.58
N ARG A 309 7.82 -14.18 -30.67
CA ARG A 309 6.67 -13.31 -30.94
C ARG A 309 5.59 -13.55 -29.86
N ALA A 310 5.71 -12.84 -28.75
CA ALA A 310 4.67 -12.76 -27.73
C ALA A 310 3.57 -11.78 -28.17
N ASN A 311 2.76 -12.17 -29.16
CA ASN A 311 1.54 -11.45 -29.56
C ASN A 311 0.27 -12.05 -28.94
N GLY A 312 0.40 -12.83 -27.87
CA GLY A 312 -0.75 -13.24 -27.06
C GLY A 312 -1.30 -12.03 -26.31
N ALA A 313 -2.42 -11.47 -26.78
CA ALA A 313 -3.15 -10.44 -26.07
C ALA A 313 -3.55 -10.98 -24.68
N TYR A 314 -2.91 -10.49 -23.63
CA TYR A 314 -3.14 -10.94 -22.26
C TYR A 314 -4.59 -10.64 -21.86
N ASN A 315 -5.34 -11.67 -21.45
CA ASN A 315 -6.74 -11.51 -21.11
C ASN A 315 -6.87 -10.91 -19.70
N ASP A 316 -7.22 -9.62 -19.61
CA ASP A 316 -7.41 -8.91 -18.34
C ASP A 316 -8.45 -9.57 -17.41
N SER A 317 -9.30 -10.46 -17.93
CA SER A 317 -10.29 -11.21 -17.16
C SER A 317 -9.70 -12.31 -16.26
N GLU A 318 -8.39 -12.52 -16.24
CA GLU A 318 -7.72 -13.49 -15.35
C GLU A 318 -7.03 -12.83 -14.14
N LEU A 319 -6.99 -11.49 -14.08
CA LEU A 319 -6.34 -10.78 -12.98
C LEU A 319 -7.10 -10.97 -11.64
N PRO A 320 -6.43 -10.97 -10.47
CA PRO A 320 -7.08 -11.09 -9.17
C PRO A 320 -8.12 -9.99 -8.92
N MET A 321 -9.17 -10.29 -8.14
CA MET A 321 -10.27 -9.35 -7.86
C MET A 321 -9.77 -8.03 -7.22
N ALA A 322 -8.74 -8.08 -6.39
CA ALA A 322 -8.09 -6.91 -5.79
C ALA A 322 -7.46 -5.95 -6.82
N LEU A 323 -6.99 -6.50 -7.94
CA LEU A 323 -6.51 -5.73 -9.07
C LEU A 323 -7.65 -5.23 -9.95
N ARG A 324 -8.68 -6.04 -10.22
CA ARG A 324 -9.84 -5.60 -11.02
C ARG A 324 -10.53 -4.38 -10.43
N THR A 325 -10.73 -4.37 -9.11
CA THR A 325 -11.40 -3.28 -8.40
C THR A 325 -10.60 -1.97 -8.41
N ASN A 326 -9.27 -2.01 -8.49
CA ASN A 326 -8.41 -0.83 -8.67
C ASN A 326 -8.11 -0.50 -10.14
N LEU A 327 -8.21 -1.47 -11.05
CA LEU A 327 -8.00 -1.34 -12.49
C LEU A 327 -9.27 -1.05 -13.29
N HIS A 328 -10.46 -1.04 -12.68
CA HIS A 328 -11.69 -0.51 -13.28
C HIS A 328 -11.60 1.02 -13.50
N ILE A 329 -10.68 1.41 -14.37
CA ILE A 329 -10.89 2.50 -15.29
C ILE A 329 -11.97 1.98 -16.24
N ARG A 330 -13.10 2.68 -16.28
CA ARG A 330 -14.01 2.63 -17.44
C ARG A 330 -13.10 2.56 -18.66
N ARG A 331 -13.07 1.43 -19.39
CA ARG A 331 -12.62 1.52 -20.78
C ARG A 331 -13.41 2.71 -21.32
N PRO A 332 -12.77 3.77 -21.85
CA PRO A 332 -13.55 4.72 -22.62
C PRO A 332 -14.33 3.84 -23.58
N VAL A 333 -15.66 3.90 -23.51
CA VAL A 333 -16.48 3.32 -24.54
C VAL A 333 -16.03 4.09 -25.75
N LEU A 334 -15.08 3.52 -26.49
CA LEU A 334 -14.82 3.89 -27.86
C LEU A 334 -16.15 3.60 -28.51
N ASN A 335 -17.00 4.61 -28.53
CA ASN A 335 -18.15 4.66 -29.41
C ASN A 335 -17.55 4.39 -30.78
N ASN A 336 -17.71 3.15 -31.25
CA ASN A 336 -17.52 2.83 -32.65
C ASN A 336 -18.36 3.84 -33.43
N PRO A 337 -17.76 4.72 -34.27
CA PRO A 337 -18.54 5.48 -35.23
C PRO A 337 -18.87 4.53 -36.39
N SER A 338 -19.71 3.53 -36.13
CA SER A 338 -20.31 2.68 -37.16
C SER A 338 -21.74 3.15 -37.45
N MET A 339 -21.92 4.46 -37.61
CA MET A 339 -23.16 5.07 -38.11
C MET A 339 -22.83 6.18 -39.11
N PHE A 340 -22.17 5.82 -40.21
CA PHE A 340 -22.33 6.51 -41.49
C PHE A 340 -22.41 5.44 -42.57
N ASN A 341 -23.55 4.74 -42.59
CA ASN A 341 -23.98 3.99 -43.76
C ASN A 341 -24.65 5.01 -44.69
N SER A 342 -23.85 5.62 -45.56
CA SER A 342 -24.33 6.56 -46.59
C SER A 342 -24.99 5.79 -47.72
N ASN A 343 -26.23 5.36 -47.50
CA ASN A 343 -27.15 5.05 -48.59
C ASN A 343 -27.49 6.36 -49.30
N SER A 344 -26.74 6.67 -50.37
CA SER A 344 -27.08 7.75 -51.29
C SER A 344 -28.16 7.25 -52.25
N PRO A 345 -29.37 7.83 -52.26
CA PRO A 345 -30.33 7.57 -53.33
C PRO A 345 -29.87 8.27 -54.63
N ALA A 346 -30.02 7.58 -55.75
CA ALA A 346 -29.71 8.06 -57.08
C ALA A 346 -30.51 9.33 -57.44
N PRO A 347 -29.94 10.28 -58.20
CA PRO A 347 -30.66 11.48 -58.62
C PRO A 347 -31.63 11.15 -59.75
N LEU A 348 -32.90 11.53 -59.56
CA LEU A 348 -33.93 11.55 -60.61
C LEU A 348 -33.66 12.71 -61.59
N PRO A 349 -33.87 12.51 -62.89
CA PRO A 349 -33.68 13.54 -63.88
C PRO A 349 -34.93 14.41 -64.00
N GLY A 350 -34.73 15.72 -63.90
CA GLY A 350 -35.52 16.70 -64.63
C GLY A 350 -36.72 17.28 -63.91
N THR A 351 -36.58 18.55 -63.49
CA THR A 351 -37.62 19.55 -63.76
C THR A 351 -37.02 20.94 -63.86
N ARG A 352 -37.27 21.56 -65.01
CA ARG A 352 -37.10 22.99 -65.31
C ARG A 352 -38.09 23.83 -64.48
N ALA A 353 -37.82 25.14 -64.50
CA ALA A 353 -38.75 26.27 -64.37
C ALA A 353 -39.02 26.75 -62.94
N VAL A 354 -39.22 28.04 -62.64
CA VAL A 354 -39.20 29.34 -63.35
C VAL A 354 -39.33 30.40 -62.24
N LEU A 355 -38.73 31.58 -62.47
CA LEU A 355 -38.78 32.86 -61.73
C LEU A 355 -38.04 32.94 -60.39
#